data_AF-A0A427E537-F1
#
_entry.id   AF-A0A427E537-F1
#
_cell.length_a   1.000
_cell.length_b   1.000
_cell.length_c   1.000
_cell.angle_alpha   90.00
_cell.angle_beta   90.00
_cell.angle_gamma   90.00
#
_symmetry.space_group_name_H-M   'P 1'
#
loop_
_entity.id
_entity.type
_entity.pdbx_description
1 polymer ?
#
loop_
_entity_poly.entity_id
_entity_poly.type
_entity_poly.pdbx_seq_one_letter_code
_entity_poly.pdbx_strand_id
1 'polypeptide(L)'
;MTQKLIIHIRQHPNVDGLPRFDGLTSASIVTPATADELRAAVEEIMGFGCIGFDTESKPTFKVGEVSSGPHLIQFATPAKAYLFRIGVPGCIEAASAILQSPALAKIGFGLKSDRSRLHGKLGIRPTSLLDLGSVLRYQGKKGQVGLRGAVAAVLDARIEKSRSVATSNWANPALTEAQQAYAANDAYAALCVFLGLSAEQQAMLLAALPR
;
A
#
# COMPACT_ATOMS: atom_id res chain seq x y z
N MET A 1 -22.44 -6.34 18.51
CA MET A 1 -21.99 -5.44 17.43
C MET A 1 -20.63 -4.91 17.83
N THR A 2 -19.54 -5.37 17.19
CA THR A 2 -18.20 -4.85 17.50
C THR A 2 -18.10 -3.44 16.94
N GLN A 3 -17.96 -2.44 17.82
CA GLN A 3 -17.76 -1.06 17.39
C GLN A 3 -16.50 -1.01 16.53
N LYS A 4 -16.63 -0.54 15.28
CA LYS A 4 -15.47 -0.42 14.38
C LYS A 4 -14.50 0.56 15.02
N LEU A 5 -13.26 0.13 15.22
CA LEU A 5 -12.22 0.97 15.80
C LEU A 5 -11.95 2.18 14.90
N ILE A 6 -12.01 3.39 15.45
CA ILE A 6 -11.82 4.65 14.73
C ILE A 6 -10.77 5.51 15.45
N ILE A 7 -9.81 6.02 14.68
CA ILE A 7 -8.85 7.02 15.13
C ILE A 7 -9.20 8.37 14.49
N HIS A 8 -9.34 9.38 15.34
CA HIS A 8 -9.64 10.73 14.90
C HIS A 8 -8.35 11.53 14.68
N ILE A 9 -8.17 12.04 13.47
CA ILE A 9 -7.03 12.89 13.08
C ILE A 9 -7.52 14.31 12.76
N ARG A 10 -6.63 15.30 12.89
CA ARG A 10 -6.94 16.69 12.53
C ARG A 10 -6.75 16.88 11.04
N GLN A 11 -7.72 17.51 10.36
CA GLN A 11 -7.55 17.84 8.96
C GLN A 11 -6.62 19.06 8.82
N HIS A 12 -5.59 18.96 7.99
CA HIS A 12 -4.74 20.11 7.68
C HIS A 12 -5.52 21.13 6.81
N PRO A 13 -5.58 22.42 7.17
CA PRO A 13 -6.40 23.42 6.47
C PRO A 13 -5.84 23.81 5.10
N ASN A 14 -4.53 23.72 4.91
CA ASN A 14 -3.85 24.02 3.64
C ASN A 14 -2.86 22.90 3.31
N VAL A 15 -3.33 21.84 2.65
CA VAL A 15 -2.47 20.71 2.28
C VAL A 15 -1.40 21.11 1.26
N ASP A 16 -1.71 22.03 0.34
CA ASP A 16 -0.81 22.38 -0.75
C ASP A 16 0.36 23.28 -0.31
N GLY A 17 0.24 23.91 0.86
CA GLY A 17 1.32 24.67 1.50
C GLY A 17 2.31 23.84 2.32
N LEU A 18 2.07 22.54 2.52
CA LEU A 18 2.96 21.67 3.29
C LEU A 18 4.26 21.34 2.52
N PRO A 19 5.36 20.99 3.23
CA PRO A 19 6.54 20.41 2.59
C PRO A 19 6.18 19.12 1.85
N ARG A 20 6.92 18.82 0.79
CA ARG A 20 6.76 17.55 0.07
C ARG A 20 7.08 16.39 1.00
N PHE A 21 6.31 15.31 0.90
CA PHE A 21 6.59 14.07 1.59
C PHE A 21 7.93 13.50 1.10
N ASP A 22 8.83 13.22 2.05
CA ASP A 22 10.12 12.61 1.78
C ASP A 22 9.93 11.11 1.50
N GLY A 23 9.72 10.82 0.22
CA GLY A 23 9.62 9.46 -0.29
C GLY A 23 10.97 8.74 -0.36
N LEU A 24 10.90 7.46 -0.69
CA LEU A 24 12.09 6.64 -0.93
C LEU A 24 12.85 7.14 -2.17
N THR A 25 14.18 7.12 -2.06
CA THR A 25 15.06 7.33 -3.21
C THR A 25 15.03 6.12 -4.14
N SER A 26 15.44 6.29 -5.40
CA SER A 26 15.52 5.19 -6.36
C SER A 26 16.40 4.03 -5.89
N ALA A 27 17.46 4.31 -5.12
CA ALA A 27 18.35 3.29 -4.56
C ALA A 27 17.67 2.39 -3.51
N SER A 28 16.58 2.86 -2.91
CA SER A 28 15.77 2.10 -1.93
C SER A 28 14.59 1.38 -2.58
N ILE A 29 14.43 1.44 -3.90
CA ILE A 29 13.34 0.79 -4.63
C ILE A 29 13.91 -0.43 -5.34
N VAL A 30 13.42 -1.61 -4.95
CA VAL A 30 13.85 -2.90 -5.48
C VAL A 30 12.74 -3.44 -6.39
N THR A 31 13.09 -3.83 -7.61
CA THR A 31 12.17 -4.51 -8.54
C THR A 31 12.70 -5.90 -8.85
N PRO A 32 12.40 -6.92 -8.02
CA PRO A 32 12.87 -8.28 -8.25
C PRO A 32 12.47 -8.80 -9.64
N ALA A 33 13.42 -9.40 -10.35
CA ALA A 33 13.27 -9.93 -11.69
C ALA A 33 13.58 -11.43 -11.78
N THR A 34 14.13 -12.03 -10.72
CA THR A 34 14.44 -13.47 -10.65
C THR A 34 13.80 -14.13 -9.43
N ALA A 35 13.71 -15.46 -9.44
CA ALA A 35 13.20 -16.23 -8.31
C ALA A 35 14.05 -16.05 -7.04
N ASP A 36 15.38 -15.93 -7.18
CA ASP A 36 16.28 -15.70 -6.04
C ASP A 36 16.12 -14.31 -5.44
N GLU A 37 15.96 -13.28 -6.27
CA GLU A 37 15.69 -11.92 -5.80
C GLU A 37 14.32 -11.83 -5.11
N LEU A 38 13.31 -12.53 -5.65
CA LEU A 38 11.99 -12.63 -5.02
C LEU A 38 12.07 -13.33 -3.67
N ARG A 39 12.82 -14.44 -3.56
CA ARG A 39 13.04 -15.16 -2.30
C ARG A 39 13.76 -14.28 -1.27
N ALA A 40 14.81 -13.56 -1.67
CA ALA A 40 15.52 -12.63 -0.80
C ALA A 40 14.61 -11.48 -0.32
N ALA A 41 13.76 -10.95 -1.21
CA ALA A 41 12.77 -9.94 -0.84
C ALA A 41 11.74 -10.47 0.15
N VAL A 42 11.24 -11.70 -0.03
CA VAL A 42 10.34 -12.35 0.93
C VAL A 42 11.00 -12.51 2.29
N GLU A 43 12.24 -13.00 2.33
CA GLU A 43 13.00 -13.19 3.57
C GLU A 43 13.16 -11.87 4.33
N GLU A 44 13.55 -10.78 3.65
CA GLU A 44 13.68 -9.47 4.29
C GLU A 44 12.32 -8.93 4.77
N ILE A 45 11.28 -8.97 3.92
CA ILE A 45 9.94 -8.46 4.24
C ILE A 45 9.32 -9.19 5.44
N MET A 46 9.50 -10.51 5.50
CA MET A 46 8.95 -11.34 6.57
C MET A 46 9.64 -11.14 7.92
N GLY A 47 10.77 -10.45 7.96
CA GLY A 47 11.44 -10.03 9.20
C GLY A 47 10.73 -8.88 9.95
N PHE A 48 9.74 -8.24 9.33
CA PHE A 48 8.98 -7.14 9.94
C PHE A 48 7.67 -7.62 10.56
N GLY A 49 7.15 -6.88 11.55
CA GLY A 49 5.81 -7.11 12.10
C GLY A 49 4.69 -6.43 11.28
N CYS A 50 5.04 -5.37 10.54
CA CYS A 50 4.12 -4.69 9.64
C CYS A 50 4.86 -4.07 8.45
N ILE A 51 4.16 -3.95 7.33
CA ILE A 51 4.65 -3.34 6.09
C ILE A 51 3.56 -2.50 5.43
N GLY A 52 3.98 -1.57 4.58
CA GLY A 52 3.12 -0.89 3.62
C GLY A 52 2.73 -1.82 2.48
N PHE A 53 1.51 -1.67 1.95
CA PHE A 53 0.96 -2.51 0.89
C PHE A 53 0.01 -1.71 -0.01
N ASP A 54 0.14 -1.91 -1.32
CA ASP A 54 -0.79 -1.44 -2.33
C ASP A 54 -0.78 -2.38 -3.55
N THR A 55 -1.69 -2.17 -4.52
CA THR A 55 -1.59 -2.79 -5.85
C THR A 55 -1.88 -1.82 -6.99
N GLU A 56 -1.27 -2.08 -8.15
CA GLU A 56 -1.55 -1.32 -9.37
C GLU A 56 -2.07 -2.17 -10.51
N SER A 57 -2.96 -1.59 -11.31
CA SER A 57 -3.60 -2.25 -12.43
C SER A 57 -3.69 -1.35 -13.64
N LYS A 58 -3.46 -1.89 -14.84
CA LYS A 58 -3.78 -1.14 -16.07
C LYS A 58 -5.25 -0.69 -16.02
N PRO A 59 -5.55 0.57 -16.37
CA PRO A 59 -6.91 1.07 -16.42
C PRO A 59 -7.72 0.34 -17.49
N THR A 60 -9.03 0.24 -17.26
CA THR A 60 -9.99 -0.17 -18.28
C THR A 60 -10.74 1.07 -18.76
N PHE A 61 -10.88 1.23 -20.08
CA PHE A 61 -11.49 2.42 -20.68
C PHE A 61 -12.83 2.11 -21.36
N LYS A 62 -13.14 0.84 -21.59
CA LYS A 62 -14.41 0.43 -22.18
C LYS A 62 -15.40 0.04 -21.09
N VAL A 63 -16.63 0.53 -21.21
CA VAL A 63 -17.73 0.14 -20.31
C VAL A 63 -17.94 -1.38 -20.38
N GLY A 64 -17.94 -2.04 -19.22
CA GLY A 64 -18.05 -3.50 -19.12
C GLY A 64 -16.73 -4.27 -19.22
N GLU A 65 -15.61 -3.60 -19.52
CA GLU A 65 -14.29 -4.24 -19.51
C GLU A 65 -13.86 -4.60 -18.09
N VAL A 66 -13.63 -5.90 -17.86
CA VAL A 66 -13.15 -6.41 -16.59
C VAL A 66 -11.64 -6.25 -16.51
N SER A 67 -11.14 -5.57 -15.49
CA SER A 67 -9.70 -5.39 -15.29
C SER A 67 -8.99 -6.74 -15.12
N SER A 68 -7.85 -6.90 -15.78
CA SER A 68 -7.00 -8.11 -15.74
C SER A 68 -6.00 -8.12 -14.58
N GLY A 69 -5.93 -7.06 -13.78
CA GLY A 69 -4.91 -6.92 -12.73
C GLY A 69 -5.15 -7.77 -11.46
N PRO A 70 -4.34 -7.58 -10.40
CA PRO A 70 -3.28 -6.58 -10.35
C PRO A 70 -2.13 -6.97 -11.26
N HIS A 71 -1.40 -5.97 -11.77
CA HIS A 71 -0.20 -6.19 -12.59
C HIS A 71 1.07 -5.95 -11.79
N LEU A 72 0.95 -5.17 -10.71
CA LEU A 72 2.01 -4.87 -9.78
C LEU A 72 1.46 -4.96 -8.36
N ILE A 73 2.24 -5.57 -7.47
CA ILE A 73 2.03 -5.56 -6.02
C ILE A 73 3.19 -4.78 -5.40
N GLN A 74 2.88 -3.86 -4.49
CA GLN A 74 3.91 -3.09 -3.80
C GLN A 74 3.95 -3.46 -2.33
N PHE A 75 5.16 -3.60 -1.81
CA PHE A 75 5.42 -3.72 -0.38
C PHE A 75 6.42 -2.64 0.03
N ALA A 76 6.26 -2.09 1.23
CA ALA A 76 7.22 -1.14 1.77
C ALA A 76 7.60 -1.50 3.20
N THR A 77 8.90 -1.50 3.47
CA THR A 77 9.49 -1.53 4.80
C THR A 77 9.86 -0.08 5.19
N PRO A 78 10.31 0.18 6.43
CA PRO A 78 10.77 1.50 6.82
C PRO A 78 11.94 2.05 6.00
N ALA A 79 12.66 1.20 5.25
CA ALA A 79 13.87 1.60 4.52
C ALA A 79 13.82 1.34 3.02
N LYS A 80 12.94 0.46 2.54
CA LYS A 80 12.88 0.03 1.14
C LYS A 80 11.46 -0.21 0.66
N ALA A 81 11.27 -0.16 -0.65
CA ALA A 81 10.07 -0.65 -1.30
C ALA A 81 10.40 -1.74 -2.31
N TYR A 82 9.46 -2.65 -2.49
CA TYR A 82 9.56 -3.82 -3.33
C TYR A 82 8.41 -3.84 -4.33
N LEU A 83 8.76 -3.94 -5.61
CA LEU A 83 7.84 -3.87 -6.73
C LEU A 83 7.71 -5.24 -7.40
N PHE A 84 6.71 -6.01 -6.97
CA PHE A 84 6.47 -7.39 -7.40
C PHE A 84 5.60 -7.40 -8.66
N ARG A 85 6.22 -7.63 -9.82
CA ARG A 85 5.55 -7.67 -11.12
C ARG A 85 5.01 -9.07 -11.40
N ILE A 86 3.69 -9.19 -11.55
CA ILE A 86 3.00 -10.50 -11.64
C ILE A 86 3.47 -11.37 -12.81
N GLY A 87 4.00 -10.78 -13.89
CA GLY A 87 4.56 -11.53 -15.02
C GLY A 87 5.94 -12.16 -14.77
N VAL A 88 6.59 -11.88 -13.65
CA VAL A 88 7.90 -12.46 -13.29
C VAL A 88 7.70 -13.87 -12.71
N PRO A 89 8.41 -14.91 -13.21
CA PRO A 89 8.31 -16.26 -12.65
C PRO A 89 8.61 -16.29 -11.14
N GLY A 90 7.77 -16.98 -10.37
CA GLY A 90 7.86 -17.05 -8.91
C GLY A 90 7.21 -15.89 -8.15
N CYS A 91 6.74 -14.84 -8.86
CA CYS A 91 6.20 -13.64 -8.21
C CYS A 91 4.90 -13.92 -7.45
N ILE A 92 4.02 -14.77 -7.98
CA ILE A 92 2.72 -15.08 -7.35
C ILE A 92 2.96 -15.86 -6.05
N GLU A 93 3.87 -16.82 -6.07
CA GLU A 93 4.28 -17.62 -4.92
C GLU A 93 4.90 -16.73 -3.84
N ALA A 94 5.80 -15.84 -4.23
CA ALA A 94 6.44 -14.89 -3.33
C ALA A 94 5.44 -13.90 -2.71
N ALA A 95 4.56 -13.31 -3.51
CA ALA A 95 3.51 -12.42 -3.02
C ALA A 95 2.52 -13.15 -2.11
N SER A 96 2.19 -14.40 -2.42
CA SER A 96 1.32 -15.27 -1.62
C SER A 96 1.90 -15.52 -0.23
N ALA A 97 3.20 -15.81 -0.13
CA ALA A 97 3.87 -16.02 1.17
C ALA A 97 3.75 -14.79 2.09
N ILE A 98 3.92 -13.58 1.55
CA ILE A 98 3.82 -12.32 2.29
C ILE A 98 2.35 -12.02 2.64
N LEU A 99 1.47 -12.03 1.64
CA LEU A 99 0.08 -11.56 1.78
C LEU A 99 -0.75 -12.48 2.66
N GLN A 100 -0.48 -13.79 2.67
CA GLN A 100 -1.22 -14.76 3.45
C GLN A 100 -0.64 -14.98 4.86
N SER A 101 0.53 -14.41 5.17
CA SER A 101 1.11 -14.48 6.53
C SER A 101 0.27 -13.70 7.55
N PRO A 102 -0.30 -14.36 8.59
CA PRO A 102 -1.05 -13.66 9.62
C PRO A 102 -0.15 -12.88 10.58
N ALA A 103 1.13 -13.28 10.70
CA ALA A 103 2.13 -12.65 11.56
C ALA A 103 2.61 -11.29 11.04
N LEU A 104 2.37 -11.00 9.76
CA LEU A 104 2.76 -9.75 9.11
C LEU A 104 1.52 -8.91 8.78
N ALA A 105 1.41 -7.73 9.37
CA ALA A 105 0.35 -6.78 9.03
C ALA A 105 0.64 -6.05 7.71
N LYS A 106 -0.36 -5.96 6.82
CA LYS A 106 -0.26 -5.24 5.54
C LYS A 106 -1.11 -3.98 5.60
N ILE A 107 -0.45 -2.83 5.60
CA ILE A 107 -1.04 -1.53 5.88
C ILE A 107 -1.20 -0.76 4.58
N GLY A 108 -2.40 -0.27 4.29
CA GLY A 108 -2.68 0.44 3.06
C GLY A 108 -3.95 1.28 3.12
N PHE A 109 -4.39 1.77 1.96
CA PHE A 109 -5.61 2.56 1.81
C PHE A 109 -6.51 1.94 0.74
N GLY A 110 -7.80 1.79 1.03
CA GLY A 110 -8.76 1.34 0.02
C GLY A 110 -8.68 -0.16 -0.32
N LEU A 111 -8.11 -0.97 0.57
CA LEU A 111 -7.72 -2.37 0.34
C LEU A 111 -8.89 -3.35 0.05
N LYS A 112 -10.14 -2.89 0.10
CA LYS A 112 -11.31 -3.72 -0.20
C LYS A 112 -11.27 -4.23 -1.65
N SER A 113 -10.94 -3.35 -2.60
CA SER A 113 -10.81 -3.73 -4.02
C SER A 113 -9.63 -4.66 -4.25
N ASP A 114 -8.50 -4.38 -3.62
CA ASP A 114 -7.27 -5.16 -3.72
C ASP A 114 -7.49 -6.59 -3.25
N ARG A 115 -8.14 -6.77 -2.10
CA ARG A 115 -8.51 -8.10 -1.59
C ARG A 115 -9.34 -8.89 -2.59
N SER A 116 -10.41 -8.29 -3.13
CA SER A 116 -11.28 -8.96 -4.10
C SER A 116 -10.53 -9.32 -5.38
N ARG A 117 -9.62 -8.44 -5.83
CA ARG A 117 -8.84 -8.63 -7.05
C ARG A 117 -7.77 -9.70 -6.87
N LEU A 118 -7.00 -9.66 -5.79
CA LEU A 118 -6.00 -10.68 -5.44
C LEU A 118 -6.63 -12.08 -5.37
N HIS A 119 -7.79 -12.19 -4.72
CA HIS A 119 -8.50 -13.46 -4.63
C HIS A 119 -9.02 -13.94 -5.99
N GLY A 120 -9.73 -13.07 -6.72
CA GLY A 120 -10.37 -13.45 -7.98
C GLY A 120 -9.41 -13.66 -9.15
N LYS A 121 -8.20 -13.09 -9.12
CA LYS A 121 -7.26 -13.09 -10.25
C LYS A 121 -5.99 -13.88 -10.00
N LEU A 122 -5.50 -13.89 -8.76
CA LEU A 122 -4.27 -14.58 -8.39
C LEU A 122 -4.50 -15.74 -7.42
N GLY A 123 -5.73 -15.97 -6.95
CA GLY A 123 -6.03 -16.98 -5.94
C GLY A 123 -5.48 -16.68 -4.54
N ILE A 124 -4.84 -15.51 -4.35
CA ILE A 124 -4.24 -15.11 -3.09
C ILE A 124 -5.34 -14.61 -2.15
N ARG A 125 -5.36 -15.09 -0.91
CA ARG A 125 -6.30 -14.65 0.13
C ARG A 125 -5.57 -13.89 1.24
N PRO A 126 -5.41 -12.56 1.11
CA PRO A 126 -4.64 -11.81 2.09
C PRO A 126 -5.25 -11.88 3.48
N THR A 127 -4.40 -12.05 4.48
CA THR A 127 -4.72 -11.98 5.91
C THR A 127 -4.16 -10.70 6.51
N SER A 128 -4.54 -10.31 7.73
CA SER A 128 -3.94 -9.18 8.46
C SER A 128 -3.83 -7.86 7.65
N LEU A 129 -4.86 -7.54 6.84
CA LEU A 129 -4.94 -6.27 6.11
C LEU A 129 -5.49 -5.16 7.00
N LEU A 130 -4.73 -4.08 7.15
CA LEU A 130 -5.13 -2.86 7.83
C LEU A 130 -5.39 -1.75 6.82
N ASP A 131 -6.67 -1.53 6.49
CA ASP A 131 -7.09 -0.39 5.66
C ASP A 131 -7.25 0.87 6.51
N LEU A 132 -6.22 1.73 6.51
CA LEU A 132 -6.17 2.99 7.22
C LEU A 132 -7.31 3.93 6.82
N GLY A 133 -7.71 3.96 5.55
CA GLY A 133 -8.82 4.81 5.11
C GLY A 133 -10.15 4.40 5.72
N SER A 134 -10.25 3.15 6.17
CA SER A 134 -11.44 2.63 6.83
C SER A 134 -11.51 2.93 8.33
N VAL A 135 -10.38 3.20 8.99
CA VAL A 135 -10.25 3.44 10.45
C VAL A 135 -9.91 4.88 10.82
N LEU A 136 -9.29 5.66 9.92
CA LEU A 136 -9.00 7.08 10.16
C LEU A 136 -10.22 7.95 9.82
N ARG A 137 -10.54 8.91 10.70
CA ARG A 137 -11.60 9.91 10.49
C ARG A 137 -11.10 11.30 10.84
N TYR A 138 -11.52 12.32 10.09
CA TYR A 138 -11.29 13.68 10.52
C TYR A 138 -12.17 14.04 11.71
N GLN A 139 -11.61 14.74 12.68
CA GLN A 139 -12.36 15.29 13.81
C GLN A 139 -13.54 16.14 13.31
N GLY A 140 -14.75 15.84 13.81
CA GLY A 140 -15.97 16.58 13.46
C GLY A 140 -16.49 16.37 12.03
N LYS A 141 -15.94 15.43 11.24
CA LYS A 141 -16.40 15.16 9.88
C LYS A 141 -16.74 13.69 9.66
N LYS A 142 -17.73 13.46 8.79
CA LYS A 142 -18.08 12.12 8.29
C LYS A 142 -17.26 11.81 7.03
N GLY A 143 -16.99 10.53 6.80
CA GLY A 143 -16.32 10.04 5.59
C GLY A 143 -14.95 9.41 5.85
N GLN A 144 -14.47 8.65 4.87
CA GLN A 144 -13.15 8.01 4.90
C GLN A 144 -12.04 9.02 4.61
N VAL A 145 -10.84 8.74 5.10
CA VAL A 145 -9.63 9.53 4.82
C VAL A 145 -8.80 8.79 3.77
N GLY A 146 -8.49 9.44 2.66
CA GLY A 146 -7.54 8.90 1.66
C GLY A 146 -6.08 9.21 2.03
N LEU A 147 -5.13 8.53 1.39
CA LEU A 147 -3.70 8.64 1.68
C LEU A 147 -3.19 10.10 1.71
N ARG A 148 -3.48 10.92 0.69
CA ARG A 148 -3.07 12.34 0.65
C ARG A 148 -3.51 13.12 1.89
N GLY A 149 -4.73 12.87 2.34
CA GLY A 149 -5.29 13.53 3.51
C GLY A 149 -4.67 13.05 4.82
N ALA A 150 -4.42 11.74 4.93
CA ALA A 150 -3.77 11.16 6.10
C ALA A 150 -2.31 11.61 6.23
N VAL A 151 -1.56 11.66 5.12
CA VAL A 151 -0.18 12.15 5.11
C VAL A 151 -0.12 13.60 5.56
N ALA A 152 -1.02 14.45 5.08
CA ALA A 152 -1.10 15.84 5.53
C ALA A 152 -1.48 15.98 7.01
N ALA A 153 -2.35 15.10 7.51
CA ALA A 153 -2.86 15.17 8.88
C ALA A 153 -1.93 14.56 9.94
N VAL A 154 -1.13 13.57 9.55
CA VAL A 154 -0.29 12.78 10.47
C VAL A 154 1.18 13.13 10.34
N LEU A 155 1.64 13.47 9.14
CA LEU A 155 3.05 13.68 8.83
C LEU A 155 3.39 15.15 8.50
N ASP A 156 2.39 16.05 8.53
CA ASP A 156 2.53 17.46 8.12
C ASP A 156 3.26 17.62 6.77
N ALA A 157 2.97 16.72 5.83
CA ALA A 157 3.57 16.69 4.50
C ALA A 157 2.52 16.54 3.40
N ARG A 158 2.87 16.86 2.16
CA ARG A 158 2.00 16.66 0.99
C ARG A 158 2.57 15.65 0.00
N ILE A 159 1.68 14.81 -0.53
CA ILE A 159 1.96 13.94 -1.68
C ILE A 159 1.27 14.52 -2.91
N GLU A 160 2.05 14.66 -3.98
CA GLU A 160 1.56 14.93 -5.32
C GLU A 160 1.32 13.58 -6.02
N LYS A 161 0.06 13.22 -6.24
CA LYS A 161 -0.26 12.04 -7.06
C LYS A 161 -0.37 12.44 -8.53
N SER A 162 0.56 11.99 -9.34
CA SER A 162 0.47 12.14 -10.79
C SER A 162 -0.67 11.28 -11.33
N ARG A 163 -1.76 11.92 -11.78
CA ARG A 163 -2.89 11.20 -12.39
C ARG A 163 -2.46 10.44 -13.64
N SER A 164 -1.54 10.98 -14.43
CA SER A 164 -1.04 10.30 -15.63
C SER A 164 -0.28 9.02 -15.31
N VAL A 165 0.49 8.99 -14.21
CA VAL A 165 1.16 7.77 -13.74
C VAL A 165 0.15 6.78 -13.15
N ALA A 166 -0.77 7.25 -12.32
CA ALA A 166 -1.82 6.41 -11.72
C ALA A 166 -2.66 5.69 -12.79
N THR A 167 -3.00 6.38 -13.89
CA THR A 167 -3.74 5.80 -15.02
C THR A 167 -2.84 5.32 -16.15
N SER A 168 -1.59 4.98 -15.87
CA SER A 168 -0.65 4.45 -16.87
C SER A 168 -0.85 2.94 -17.09
N ASN A 169 -0.21 2.39 -18.11
CA ASN A 169 -0.26 0.95 -18.36
C ASN A 169 0.71 0.20 -17.42
N TRP A 170 0.19 -0.27 -16.29
CA TRP A 170 0.93 -1.09 -15.32
C TRP A 170 1.20 -2.52 -15.79
N ALA A 171 0.66 -2.95 -16.93
CA ALA A 171 0.94 -4.25 -17.53
C ALA A 171 2.21 -4.26 -18.40
N ASN A 172 2.92 -3.14 -18.52
CA ASN A 172 4.13 -3.05 -19.32
C ASN A 172 5.23 -3.99 -18.77
N PRO A 173 6.04 -4.59 -19.66
CA PRO A 173 7.11 -5.52 -19.27
C PRO A 173 8.28 -4.84 -18.55
N ALA A 174 8.32 -3.51 -18.51
CA ALA A 174 9.24 -2.72 -17.72
C ALA A 174 8.51 -1.49 -17.17
N LEU A 175 8.81 -1.12 -15.92
CA LEU A 175 8.27 0.08 -15.28
C LEU A 175 9.23 1.25 -15.53
N THR A 176 8.69 2.42 -15.88
CA THR A 176 9.48 3.65 -15.91
C THR A 176 9.90 4.06 -14.50
N GLU A 177 10.94 4.88 -14.36
CA GLU A 177 11.36 5.41 -13.06
C GLU A 177 10.22 6.15 -12.35
N ALA A 178 9.40 6.89 -13.10
CA ALA A 178 8.22 7.56 -12.55
C ALA A 178 7.17 6.58 -12.01
N GLN A 179 6.92 5.46 -12.72
CA GLN A 179 6.04 4.39 -12.23
C GLN A 179 6.60 3.72 -10.99
N GLN A 180 7.90 3.44 -10.96
CA GLN A 180 8.57 2.83 -9.81
C GLN A 180 8.48 3.73 -8.58
N ALA A 181 8.86 5.01 -8.72
CA ALA A 181 8.81 5.99 -7.64
C ALA A 181 7.38 6.23 -7.14
N TYR A 182 6.39 6.28 -8.04
CA TYR A 182 4.98 6.42 -7.66
C TYR A 182 4.51 5.22 -6.83
N ALA A 183 4.66 4.01 -7.38
CA ALA A 183 4.15 2.79 -6.77
C ALA A 183 4.83 2.48 -5.43
N ALA A 184 6.15 2.66 -5.35
CA ALA A 184 6.91 2.51 -4.13
C ALA A 184 6.41 3.46 -3.03
N ASN A 185 6.20 4.73 -3.37
CA ASN A 185 5.84 5.75 -2.40
C ASN A 185 4.38 5.68 -1.95
N ASP A 186 3.47 5.10 -2.73
CA ASP A 186 2.09 4.89 -2.27
C ASP A 186 2.03 3.86 -1.12
N ALA A 187 2.74 2.73 -1.24
CA ALA A 187 2.86 1.75 -0.17
C ALA A 187 3.68 2.30 1.02
N TYR A 188 4.81 2.97 0.75
CA TYR A 188 5.67 3.52 1.79
C TYR A 188 5.00 4.63 2.60
N ALA A 189 4.29 5.55 1.94
CA ALA A 189 3.53 6.58 2.64
C ALA A 189 2.42 5.99 3.50
N ALA A 190 1.77 4.90 3.08
CA ALA A 190 0.78 4.23 3.91
C ALA A 190 1.39 3.67 5.21
N LEU A 191 2.59 3.06 5.11
CA LEU A 191 3.33 2.63 6.29
C LEU A 191 3.74 3.81 7.16
N CYS A 192 4.28 4.88 6.58
CA CYS A 192 4.69 6.07 7.32
C CYS A 192 3.54 6.72 8.08
N VAL A 193 2.34 6.80 7.49
CA VAL A 193 1.14 7.28 8.18
C VAL A 193 0.86 6.42 9.41
N PHE A 194 0.89 5.10 9.29
CA PHE A 194 0.69 4.23 10.45
C PHE A 194 1.76 4.43 11.53
N LEU A 195 3.04 4.50 11.13
CA LEU A 195 4.16 4.71 12.04
C LEU A 195 4.14 6.10 12.70
N GLY A 196 3.52 7.10 12.06
CA GLY A 196 3.31 8.43 12.62
C GLY A 196 2.16 8.53 13.62
N LEU A 197 1.33 7.49 13.78
CA LEU A 197 0.33 7.42 14.84
C LEU A 197 1.00 7.17 16.20
N SER A 198 0.30 7.43 17.31
CA SER A 198 0.86 7.11 18.64
C SER A 198 1.05 5.60 18.82
N ALA A 199 2.01 5.19 19.67
CA ALA A 199 2.25 3.77 19.94
C ALA A 199 0.99 3.02 20.44
N GLU A 200 0.18 3.69 21.27
CA GLU A 200 -1.11 3.15 21.73
C GLU A 200 -2.08 2.92 20.57
N GLN A 201 -2.20 3.90 19.66
CA GLN A 201 -3.03 3.78 18.47
C GLN A 201 -2.56 2.65 17.55
N GLN A 202 -1.25 2.54 17.32
CA GLN A 202 -0.66 1.46 16.54
C GLN A 202 -0.98 0.09 17.15
N ALA A 203 -0.72 -0.08 18.45
CA ALA A 203 -1.00 -1.33 19.16
C ALA A 203 -2.48 -1.70 19.11
N MET A 204 -3.37 -0.73 19.29
CA MET A 204 -4.82 -0.92 19.24
C MET A 204 -5.30 -1.36 17.85
N LEU A 205 -4.78 -0.76 16.78
CA LEU A 205 -5.10 -1.15 15.40
C LEU A 205 -4.60 -2.56 15.08
N LEU A 206 -3.37 -2.89 15.48
CA LEU A 206 -2.79 -4.22 15.23
C LEU A 206 -3.51 -5.31 16.03
N ALA A 207 -3.88 -5.04 17.28
CA ALA A 207 -4.63 -5.97 18.12
C ALA A 207 -6.06 -6.23 17.59
N ALA A 208 -6.62 -5.30 16.82
CA ALA A 208 -7.93 -5.43 16.19
C ALA A 208 -7.91 -6.21 14.86
N LEU A 209 -6.73 -6.55 14.32
CA LEU A 209 -6.64 -7.38 13.13
C LEU A 209 -7.10 -8.82 13.44
N PRO A 210 -7.85 -9.45 12.53
CA PRO A 210 -8.19 -10.86 12.68
C PRO A 210 -6.90 -11.68 12.63
N ARG A 211 -6.69 -12.51 13.67
CA ARG A 211 -5.61 -13.49 13.73
C ARG A 211 -5.92 -14.69 12.86
#